data_AF-A0A356ACS1-F1
#
_entry.id   AF-A0A356ACS1-F1
#
_cell.length_a   1.000
_cell.length_b   1.000
_cell.length_c   1.000
_cell.angle_alpha   90.00
_cell.angle_beta   90.00
_cell.angle_gamma   90.00
#
_symmetry.space_group_name_H-M   'P 1'
#
loop_
_entity.id
_entity.type
_entity.pdbx_description
1 polymer ?
#
loop_
_entity_poly.entity_id
_entity_poly.type
_entity_poly.pdbx_seq_one_letter_code
_entity_poly.pdbx_strand_id
1 'polypeptide(L)' 'MRTRLKLYTGEEDTGYAEAPQVKVRLDEVCDILIEASRFRRTWLSDFEGEEIQVSEDLYEVISAYRQLRPGA' A
#
# COMPACT_ATOMS: atom_id res chain seq x y z
N MET A 1 35.68 -28.04 30.18
CA MET A 1 34.78 -26.96 29.71
C MET A 1 33.61 -27.60 28.97
N ARG A 2 32.36 -27.43 29.44
CA ARG A 2 31.18 -28.01 28.79
C ARG A 2 30.56 -26.96 27.87
N THR A 3 30.80 -27.08 26.57
CA THR A 3 30.18 -26.21 25.56
C THR A 3 28.71 -26.59 25.42
N ARG A 4 27.81 -25.67 25.77
CA ARG A 4 26.37 -25.88 25.68
C ARG A 4 25.83 -25.10 24.50
N LEU A 5 25.54 -25.82 23.42
CA LEU A 5 24.88 -25.27 22.25
C LEU A 5 23.44 -24.87 22.66
N LYS A 6 23.06 -23.63 22.32
CA LYS A 6 21.68 -23.16 22.43
C LYS A 6 20.96 -23.58 21.17
N LEU A 7 19.92 -24.40 21.32
CA LEU A 7 19.03 -24.76 20.22
C LEU A 7 18.16 -23.53 19.92
N TYR A 8 18.36 -22.90 18.77
CA TYR A 8 17.42 -21.90 18.27
C TYR A 8 16.23 -22.67 17.71
N THR A 9 15.17 -22.79 18.51
CA THR A 9 13.87 -23.17 17.97
C THR A 9 13.39 -21.96 17.18
N GLY A 10 13.47 -22.05 15.86
CA GLY A 10 12.76 -21.11 14.99
C GLY A 10 11.28 -21.35 15.22
N GLU A 11 10.71 -20.72 16.25
CA GLU A 11 9.37 -20.19 16.06
C GLU A 11 9.55 -19.24 14.88
N GLU A 12 9.09 -19.68 13.73
CA GLU A 12 8.90 -18.85 12.55
C GLU A 12 7.90 -17.77 12.95
N ASP A 13 8.37 -16.78 13.71
CA ASP A 13 7.80 -15.45 13.71
C ASP A 13 8.11 -14.89 12.31
N THR A 14 7.37 -15.43 11.34
CA THR A 14 7.10 -14.85 10.03
C THR A 14 6.22 -13.63 10.23
N GLY A 15 6.52 -12.82 11.25
CA GLY A 15 6.18 -11.42 11.30
C GLY A 15 6.89 -10.80 10.11
N TYR A 16 6.24 -10.81 8.96
CA TYR A 16 6.41 -9.78 7.96
C TYR A 16 6.29 -8.47 8.73
N ALA A 17 7.43 -7.89 9.10
CA ALA A 17 7.45 -6.62 9.78
C ALA A 17 6.63 -5.68 8.88
N GLU A 18 5.51 -5.17 9.40
CA GLU A 18 4.64 -4.29 8.63
C GLU A 18 5.53 -3.19 8.05
N ALA A 19 5.48 -3.04 6.73
CA ALA A 19 6.22 -1.99 6.05
C ALA A 19 5.84 -0.66 6.71
N PRO A 20 6.81 0.23 6.95
CA PRO A 20 6.55 1.49 7.64
C PRO A 20 5.50 2.29 6.85
N GLN A 21 4.30 2.43 7.43
CA GLN A 21 3.24 3.23 6.83
C GLN A 21 3.43 4.71 7.16
N VAL A 22 3.31 5.57 6.15
CA VAL A 22 3.41 7.02 6.31
C VAL A 22 2.05 7.65 6.02
N LYS A 23 1.59 8.52 6.93
CA LYS A 23 0.38 9.31 6.72
C LYS A 23 0.70 10.49 5.81
N VAL A 24 -0.03 10.57 4.71
CA VAL A 24 0.09 11.63 3.70
C VAL A 24 -1.28 12.27 3.47
N ARG A 25 -1.30 13.52 3.04
CA ARG A 25 -2.55 14.21 2.74
C ARG A 25 -3.13 13.72 1.42
N LEU A 26 -4.43 13.48 1.38
CA LEU A 26 -5.10 12.93 0.19
C LEU A 26 -4.95 13.86 -1.02
N ASP A 27 -5.08 15.17 -0.85
CA ASP A 27 -4.97 16.12 -1.96
C ASP A 27 -3.55 16.16 -2.55
N GLU A 28 -2.52 16.12 -1.70
CA GLU A 28 -1.13 16.04 -2.13
C GLU A 28 -0.86 14.77 -2.95
N VAL A 29 -1.35 13.62 -2.47
CA VAL A 29 -1.21 12.35 -3.20
C VAL A 29 -1.98 12.38 -4.53
N CYS A 30 -3.21 12.88 -4.54
CA CYS A 30 -4.00 13.02 -5.75
C CYS A 30 -3.31 13.88 -6.80
N ASP A 31 -2.76 15.04 -6.40
CA ASP A 31 -2.07 15.94 -7.32
C ASP A 31 -0.84 15.27 -7.96
N ILE A 32 -0.01 14.57 -7.15
CA ILE A 32 1.16 13.84 -7.62
C ILE A 32 0.77 12.71 -8.57
N LEU A 33 -0.24 11.90 -8.24
CA LEU A 33 -0.69 10.78 -9.07
C LEU A 33 -1.29 11.26 -10.39
N ILE A 34 -2.05 12.36 -10.38
CA ILE A 34 -2.61 12.98 -11.58
C ILE A 34 -1.48 13.48 -12.49
N GLU A 35 -0.47 14.17 -11.95
CA GLU A 35 0.71 14.58 -12.71
C GLU A 35 1.44 13.36 -13.27
N ALA A 36 1.77 12.39 -12.43
CA ALA A 36 2.52 11.20 -12.82
C ALA A 36 1.84 10.43 -13.95
N SER A 37 0.51 10.29 -13.88
CA SER A 37 -0.30 9.68 -14.93
C SER A 37 -0.26 10.50 -16.23
N ARG A 38 -0.46 11.83 -16.16
CA ARG A 38 -0.42 12.74 -17.33
C ARG A 38 0.92 12.67 -18.07
N PHE A 39 2.02 12.58 -17.32
CA PHE A 39 3.38 12.52 -17.88
C PHE A 39 3.91 11.09 -18.07
N ARG A 40 3.07 10.06 -17.87
CA ARG A 40 3.44 8.63 -18.00
C ARG A 40 4.75 8.30 -17.28
N ARG A 41 4.87 8.74 -16.02
CA ARG A 41 6.05 8.44 -15.19
C ARG A 41 6.16 6.94 -14.98
N THR A 42 7.34 6.38 -15.27
CA THR A 42 7.58 4.93 -15.24
C THR A 42 7.46 4.32 -13.86
N TRP A 43 7.72 5.08 -12.79
CA TRP A 43 7.57 4.56 -11.43
C TRP A 43 6.11 4.24 -11.10
N LEU A 44 5.12 4.87 -11.75
CA LEU A 44 3.71 4.66 -11.42
C LEU A 44 3.24 3.23 -11.74
N SER A 45 3.80 2.60 -12.78
CA SER A 45 3.48 1.21 -13.13
C SER A 45 4.03 0.21 -12.12
N ASP A 46 5.04 0.60 -11.33
CA ASP A 46 5.61 -0.27 -10.31
C ASP A 46 4.60 -0.57 -9.18
N PHE A 47 3.53 0.23 -9.08
CA PHE A 47 2.48 0.16 -8.06
C PHE A 47 1.12 -0.37 -8.58
N GLU A 48 1.03 -0.84 -9.83
CA GLU A 48 -0.26 -1.18 -10.47
C GLU A 48 -1.06 -2.28 -9.74
N GLY A 49 -0.36 -3.22 -9.08
CA GLY A 49 -0.97 -4.31 -8.31
C GLY A 49 -1.02 -4.08 -6.80
N GLU A 50 -0.64 -2.90 -6.32
CA GLU A 50 -0.57 -2.63 -4.88
C GLU A 50 -1.93 -2.17 -4.34
N GLU A 51 -2.32 -2.73 -3.20
CA GLU A 51 -3.50 -2.30 -2.46
C GLU A 51 -3.10 -1.27 -1.40
N ILE A 52 -3.85 -0.16 -1.34
CA ILE A 52 -3.64 0.87 -0.33
C ILE A 52 -4.71 0.80 0.75
N GLN A 53 -4.33 1.11 1.99
CA GLN A 53 -5.29 1.28 3.08
C GLN A 53 -5.87 2.70 3.03
N VAL A 54 -7.20 2.80 2.97
CA VAL A 54 -7.95 4.05 3.03
C VAL A 54 -8.98 3.98 4.16
N SER A 55 -9.49 5.13 4.62
CA SER A 55 -10.61 5.14 5.55
C SER A 55 -11.88 4.60 4.87
N GLU A 56 -12.76 4.02 5.67
CA GLU A 56 -14.05 3.49 5.22
C GLU A 56 -14.88 4.56 4.48
N ASP A 57 -15.00 5.76 5.04
CA ASP A 57 -15.71 6.89 4.41
C ASP A 57 -15.20 7.21 2.99
N LEU A 58 -13.88 7.19 2.79
CA LEU A 58 -13.29 7.49 1.49
C LEU A 58 -13.53 6.36 0.50
N TYR A 59 -13.44 5.11 0.96
CA TYR A 59 -13.76 3.94 0.15
C TYR A 59 -15.21 3.96 -0.35
N GLU A 60 -16.16 4.31 0.52
CA GLU A 60 -17.58 4.43 0.14
C GLU A 60 -17.78 5.47 -0.97
N VAL A 61 -17.19 6.66 -0.82
CA VAL A 61 -17.29 7.74 -1.82
C VAL A 61 -16.70 7.32 -3.16
N ILE A 62 -15.51 6.71 -3.17
CA ILE A 62 -14.86 6.23 -4.41
C ILE A 62 -15.70 5.13 -5.05
N SER A 63 -16.24 4.20 -4.25
CA SER A 63 -17.06 3.10 -4.73
C SER A 63 -18.36 3.59 -5.37
N ALA A 64 -19.04 4.54 -4.72
CA ALA A 64 -20.23 5.18 -5.26
C ALA A 64 -19.91 5.93 -6.57
N TYR A 65 -18.81 6.69 -6.62
CA TYR A 65 -18.39 7.39 -7.83
C TYR A 65 -18.08 6.44 -8.99
N ARG A 66 -17.45 5.30 -8.71
CA ARG A 66 -17.13 4.28 -9.73
C ARG A 66 -18.39 3.63 -10.31
N GLN A 67 -19.41 3.39 -9.49
CA GLN A 67 -20.71 2.85 -9.94
C GLN A 67 -21.50 3.86 -10.79
N LEU A 68 -21.34 5.15 -10.50
CA LEU A 68 -22.01 6.23 -11.23
C LEU A 68 -21.42 6.49 -12.63
N ARG A 69 -20.21 6.00 -12.93
CA ARG A 69 -19.67 6.05 -14.29
C ARG A 69 -20.45 5.06 -15.16
N PRO A 70 -21.36 5.51 -16.05
CA PRO A 70 -21.94 4.63 -17.05
C PRO A 70 -20.76 4.12 -17.90
N GLY A 71 -20.79 2.83 -18.27
CA GLY A 71 -19.70 2.09 -18.90
C GLY A 71 -18.71 2.92 -19.74
N ALA A 72 -17.42 2.68 -19.48
CA ALA A 72 -16.35 2.99 -20.41
C ALA A 72 -16.60 2.37 -21.80
#